data_AF-A0A7W1F260-F1
#
_entry.id   AF-A0A7W1F260-F1
#
_cell.length_a   1.000
_cell.length_b   1.000
_cell.length_c   1.000
_cell.angle_alpha   90.00
_cell.angle_beta   90.00
_cell.angle_gamma   90.00
#
_symmetry.space_group_name_H-M   'P 1'
#
loop_
_entity.id
_entity.type
_entity.pdbx_description
1 polymer ?
#
loop_
_entity_poly.entity_id
_entity_poly.type
_entity_poly.pdbx_seq_one_letter_code
_entity_poly.pdbx_strand_id
1 'polypeptide(L)'
;MATRSSRRGASRRGALLIIVTGLAALLLSLALTFLSTMRSDGERTRAIVRDTQARIMLSAAICYVLETSRLGWGDQETQGWNDVRNHAVGPIPIDADPEAGDPRAPTNRVWTSGEWPAPGTSMRAAMAVWERAPAAVRAGPRNPIAVGPGLPLQDDADENRILVAGLHGDYGSYRSLGDAWRVGSYDRPDPAAVVDPRVDPLAFRAGDAKPRPGTSNLAWFRVYRESAGDHDGDRVPYYDVLDLNAGRGADWNGAADIAYPPNASVFVVTCGAGASLGFRDWDEVLASDAGGTFLDDSAYFAEIRGAETVLWYRIEWSAQTGDYGPKGRRMNWSTPFDGSPIWDQIFSMPSQGGSIRWVQRLDREPPAW
;
A
#
# COMPACT_ATOMS: atom_id res chain seq x y z
N MET A 1 -96.83 -26.90 13.78
CA MET A 1 -95.66 -27.79 13.88
C MET A 1 -94.43 -26.99 13.42
N ALA A 2 -93.74 -26.31 14.36
CA ALA A 2 -92.76 -25.27 14.05
C ALA A 2 -91.32 -25.75 14.35
N THR A 3 -90.46 -25.63 13.35
CA THR A 3 -89.07 -26.10 13.26
C THR A 3 -88.13 -25.30 14.19
N ARG A 4 -87.75 -25.89 15.34
CA ARG A 4 -86.87 -25.28 16.38
C ARG A 4 -85.39 -25.71 16.30
N SER A 5 -84.91 -26.22 15.16
CA SER A 5 -83.62 -26.93 15.07
C SER A 5 -82.37 -26.07 14.73
N SER A 6 -82.49 -24.82 14.23
CA SER A 6 -81.33 -24.16 13.59
C SER A 6 -80.36 -23.35 14.48
N ARG A 7 -80.68 -23.08 15.76
CA ARG A 7 -79.86 -22.13 16.57
C ARG A 7 -78.55 -22.68 17.13
N ARG A 8 -78.36 -24.00 17.23
CA ARG A 8 -77.11 -24.59 17.79
C ARG A 8 -75.91 -24.53 16.83
N GLY A 9 -76.13 -24.30 15.53
CA GLY A 9 -75.06 -24.24 14.53
C GLY A 9 -74.30 -22.91 14.49
N ALA A 10 -74.92 -21.80 14.90
CA ALA A 10 -74.35 -20.47 14.74
C ALA A 10 -73.20 -20.19 15.72
N SER A 11 -73.29 -20.63 16.98
CA SER A 11 -72.25 -20.37 17.99
C SER A 11 -70.93 -21.09 17.69
N ARG A 12 -71.00 -22.32 17.18
CA ARG A 12 -69.80 -23.12 16.81
C ARG A 12 -69.04 -22.50 15.63
N ARG A 13 -69.77 -21.91 14.67
CA ARG A 13 -69.16 -21.22 13.52
C ARG A 13 -68.42 -19.96 13.96
N GLY A 14 -69.00 -19.18 14.88
CA GLY A 14 -68.34 -18.00 15.45
C GLY A 14 -67.05 -18.35 16.19
N ALA A 15 -67.08 -19.38 17.03
CA ALA A 15 -65.88 -19.83 17.75
C ALA A 15 -64.76 -20.31 16.80
N LEU A 16 -65.10 -21.07 15.76
CA LEU A 16 -64.12 -21.53 14.76
C LEU A 16 -63.48 -20.36 14.00
N LEU A 17 -64.25 -19.34 13.61
CA LEU A 17 -63.69 -18.16 12.96
C LEU A 17 -62.70 -17.43 13.86
N ILE A 18 -63.03 -17.24 15.15
CA ILE A 18 -62.13 -16.61 16.11
C ILE A 18 -60.83 -17.40 16.24
N ILE A 19 -60.91 -18.74 16.34
CA ILE A 19 -59.72 -19.60 16.43
C ILE A 19 -58.86 -19.50 15.17
N VAL A 20 -59.47 -19.59 13.98
CA VAL A 20 -58.74 -19.52 12.71
C VAL A 20 -58.11 -18.15 12.51
N THR A 21 -58.84 -17.06 12.78
CA THR A 21 -58.29 -15.71 12.70
C THR A 21 -57.17 -15.49 13.72
N GLY A 22 -57.32 -16.01 14.94
CA GLY A 22 -56.26 -15.96 15.96
C GLY A 22 -55.00 -16.72 15.55
N LEU A 23 -55.15 -17.94 15.05
CA LEU A 23 -54.03 -18.75 14.53
C LEU A 23 -53.37 -18.07 13.32
N ALA A 24 -54.16 -17.53 12.39
CA ALA A 24 -53.64 -16.80 11.24
C ALA A 24 -52.85 -15.55 11.66
N ALA A 25 -53.37 -14.78 12.62
CA ALA A 25 -52.68 -13.60 13.15
C ALA A 25 -51.37 -13.97 13.87
N LEU A 26 -51.36 -15.06 14.64
CA LEU A 26 -50.15 -15.56 15.30
C LEU A 26 -49.09 -16.01 14.29
N LEU A 27 -49.50 -16.76 13.27
CA LEU A 27 -48.60 -17.21 12.20
C LEU A 27 -48.05 -16.02 11.40
N LEU A 28 -48.89 -15.02 11.10
CA LEU A 28 -48.45 -13.80 10.44
C LEU A 28 -47.45 -13.02 11.29
N SER A 29 -47.70 -12.87 12.59
CA SER A 29 -46.77 -12.21 13.52
C SER A 29 -45.42 -12.93 13.59
N LEU A 30 -45.43 -14.26 13.63
CA LEU A 30 -44.20 -15.07 13.63
C LEU A 30 -43.43 -14.89 12.31
N ALA A 31 -44.13 -14.94 11.17
CA ALA A 31 -43.53 -14.74 9.84
C ALA A 31 -42.91 -13.34 9.70
N LEU A 32 -43.60 -12.28 10.15
CA LEU A 32 -43.08 -10.92 10.13
C LEU A 32 -41.84 -10.75 11.03
N THR A 33 -41.86 -11.35 12.22
CA THR A 33 -40.70 -11.34 13.13
C THR A 33 -39.50 -12.04 12.48
N PHE A 34 -39.72 -13.20 11.88
CA PHE A 34 -38.67 -13.95 11.18
C PHE A 34 -38.08 -13.15 10.01
N LEU A 35 -38.91 -12.56 9.15
CA LEU A 35 -38.44 -11.73 8.03
C LEU A 35 -37.68 -10.49 8.50
N SER A 36 -38.13 -9.85 9.59
CA SER A 36 -37.44 -8.72 10.20
C SER A 36 -36.05 -9.11 10.71
N THR A 37 -35.95 -10.26 11.40
CA THR A 37 -34.67 -10.78 11.90
C THR A 37 -33.73 -11.13 10.74
N MET A 38 -34.21 -11.84 9.72
CA MET A 38 -33.39 -12.17 8.53
C MET A 38 -32.86 -10.92 7.83
N ARG A 39 -33.66 -9.86 7.73
CA ARG A 39 -33.21 -8.58 7.15
C ARG A 39 -32.13 -7.93 8.01
N SER A 40 -32.36 -7.84 9.32
CA SER A 40 -31.38 -7.31 10.28
C SER A 40 -30.05 -8.07 10.23
N ASP A 41 -30.10 -9.40 10.18
CA ASP A 41 -28.89 -10.24 10.10
C ASP A 41 -28.17 -10.07 8.75
N GLY A 42 -28.93 -9.91 7.66
CA GLY A 42 -28.39 -9.58 6.34
C GLY A 42 -27.67 -8.22 6.34
N GLU A 43 -28.25 -7.20 6.98
CA GLU A 43 -27.65 -5.87 7.11
C GLU A 43 -26.37 -5.92 7.97
N ARG A 44 -26.39 -6.64 9.10
CA ARG A 44 -25.20 -6.84 9.95
C ARG A 44 -24.08 -7.58 9.21
N THR A 45 -24.41 -8.65 8.49
CA THR A 45 -23.42 -9.42 7.72
C THR A 45 -22.78 -8.54 6.65
N ARG A 46 -23.56 -7.73 5.93
CA ARG A 46 -23.03 -6.77 4.94
C ARG A 46 -22.07 -5.76 5.57
N ALA A 47 -22.39 -5.24 6.76
CA ALA A 47 -21.51 -4.32 7.46
C ALA A 47 -20.16 -4.97 7.83
N ILE A 48 -20.17 -6.20 8.34
CA ILE A 48 -18.95 -6.96 8.67
C ILE A 48 -18.12 -7.24 7.42
N VAL A 49 -18.76 -7.64 6.32
CA VAL A 49 -18.06 -7.88 5.04
C VAL A 49 -17.39 -6.60 4.55
N ARG A 50 -18.09 -5.45 4.59
CA ARG A 50 -17.52 -4.15 4.18
C ARG A 50 -16.35 -3.72 5.06
N ASP A 51 -16.46 -3.83 6.38
CA ASP A 51 -15.34 -3.56 7.30
C ASP A 51 -14.14 -4.47 7.01
N THR A 52 -14.40 -5.76 6.78
CA THR A 52 -13.34 -6.73 6.43
C THR A 52 -12.67 -6.38 5.10
N GLN A 53 -13.46 -6.03 4.07
CA GLN A 53 -12.96 -5.58 2.78
C GLN A 53 -12.07 -4.33 2.93
N ALA A 54 -12.53 -3.31 3.66
CA ALA A 54 -11.76 -2.10 3.91
C ALA A 54 -10.44 -2.40 4.64
N ARG A 55 -10.42 -3.31 5.61
CA ARG A 55 -9.17 -3.72 6.30
C ARG A 55 -8.21 -4.49 5.40
N ILE A 56 -8.72 -5.31 4.48
CA ILE A 56 -7.87 -6.00 3.49
C ILE A 56 -7.21 -4.96 2.57
N MET A 57 -7.89 -3.86 2.24
CA MET A 57 -7.32 -2.79 1.44
C MET A 57 -6.14 -2.07 2.13
N LEU A 58 -6.10 -2.03 3.47
CA LEU A 58 -4.92 -1.53 4.18
C LEU A 58 -3.69 -2.39 3.88
N SER A 59 -3.84 -3.72 3.85
CA SER A 59 -2.74 -4.61 3.48
C SER A 59 -2.28 -4.36 2.04
N ALA A 60 -3.23 -4.18 1.10
CA ALA A 60 -2.91 -3.83 -0.27
C ALA A 60 -2.16 -2.48 -0.39
N ALA A 61 -2.58 -1.47 0.36
CA ALA A 61 -1.93 -0.17 0.41
C ALA A 61 -0.51 -0.24 1.00
N ILE A 62 -0.33 -1.00 2.09
CA ILE A 62 0.99 -1.22 2.69
C ILE A 62 1.91 -1.94 1.71
N CYS A 63 1.44 -3.01 1.06
CA CYS A 63 2.20 -3.70 0.02
C CYS A 63 2.55 -2.76 -1.12
N TYR A 64 1.63 -1.88 -1.54
CA TYR A 64 1.92 -0.87 -2.55
C TYR A 64 3.06 0.06 -2.10
N VAL A 65 2.99 0.60 -0.88
CA VAL A 65 4.01 1.52 -0.35
C VAL A 65 5.37 0.81 -0.24
N LEU A 66 5.39 -0.44 0.24
CA LEU A 66 6.61 -1.23 0.34
C LEU A 66 7.20 -1.56 -1.04
N GLU A 67 6.38 -2.06 -1.96
CA GLU A 67 6.84 -2.46 -3.29
C GLU A 67 7.29 -1.26 -4.11
N THR A 68 6.55 -0.15 -4.10
CA THR A 68 7.00 1.06 -4.82
C THR A 68 8.28 1.65 -4.22
N SER A 69 8.51 1.49 -2.92
CA SER A 69 9.82 1.81 -2.32
C SER A 69 10.94 0.91 -2.85
N ARG A 70 10.65 -0.36 -3.15
CA ARG A 70 11.63 -1.32 -3.64
C ARG A 70 11.90 -1.17 -5.14
N LEU A 71 10.84 -0.98 -5.92
CA LEU A 71 10.91 -0.85 -7.38
C LEU A 71 11.55 0.48 -7.80
N GLY A 72 11.35 1.51 -6.99
CA GLY A 72 11.79 2.86 -7.28
C GLY A 72 10.93 3.57 -8.31
N TRP A 73 11.33 4.79 -8.63
CA TRP A 73 10.54 5.74 -9.41
C TRP A 73 11.29 6.24 -10.64
N GLY A 74 10.62 6.22 -11.79
CA GLY A 74 11.17 6.65 -13.07
C GLY A 74 12.04 5.60 -13.77
N ASP A 75 12.89 6.05 -14.70
CA ASP A 75 13.75 5.19 -15.53
C ASP A 75 15.02 4.71 -14.80
N GLN A 76 15.27 5.20 -13.59
CA GLN A 76 16.42 4.86 -12.76
C GLN A 76 15.95 4.15 -11.49
N GLU A 77 16.69 3.13 -11.08
CA GLU A 77 16.42 2.39 -9.83
C GLU A 77 16.72 3.30 -8.63
N THR A 78 15.71 4.07 -8.25
CA THR A 78 15.73 4.94 -7.09
C THR A 78 15.03 4.20 -5.96
N GLN A 79 15.75 3.45 -5.14
CA GLN A 79 15.14 2.71 -4.02
C GLN A 79 14.80 3.65 -2.86
N GLY A 80 13.55 3.59 -2.39
CA GLY A 80 13.07 4.22 -1.18
C GLY A 80 12.17 5.43 -1.39
N TRP A 81 11.49 5.82 -0.30
CA TRP A 81 10.72 7.08 -0.25
C TRP A 81 11.58 8.27 0.18
N ASN A 82 12.66 7.99 0.91
CA ASN A 82 13.69 8.96 1.30
C ASN A 82 15.06 8.39 0.94
N ASP A 83 16.01 9.26 0.62
CA ASP A 83 17.40 8.87 0.36
C ASP A 83 18.08 8.40 1.65
N VAL A 84 18.74 7.23 1.65
CA VAL A 84 19.40 6.72 2.87
C VAL A 84 20.67 7.49 3.26
N ARG A 85 21.26 8.28 2.36
CA ARG A 85 22.53 9.00 2.60
C ARG A 85 22.32 10.30 3.34
N ASN A 86 21.26 11.03 2.99
CA ASN A 86 20.96 12.34 3.56
C ASN A 86 19.49 12.51 4.02
N HIS A 87 18.69 11.46 3.94
CA HIS A 87 17.27 11.42 4.31
C HIS A 87 16.34 12.34 3.50
N ALA A 88 16.85 12.97 2.43
CA ALA A 88 16.07 13.84 1.56
C ALA A 88 14.88 13.09 0.93
N VAL A 89 13.89 13.86 0.48
CA VAL A 89 12.71 13.33 -0.21
C VAL A 89 13.13 12.62 -1.49
N GLY A 90 12.75 11.36 -1.58
CA GLY A 90 13.07 10.51 -2.71
C GLY A 90 14.55 10.11 -2.74
N PRO A 91 14.92 9.13 -3.57
CA PRO A 91 16.31 8.73 -3.73
C PRO A 91 16.98 9.67 -4.74
N ILE A 92 18.14 10.16 -4.37
CA ILE A 92 19.02 10.94 -5.24
C ILE A 92 19.70 9.93 -6.18
N PRO A 93 19.88 10.23 -7.47
CA PRO A 93 20.64 9.33 -8.34
C PRO A 93 22.05 9.09 -7.79
N ILE A 94 22.63 7.92 -8.11
CA ILE A 94 23.99 7.58 -7.67
C ILE A 94 25.01 8.60 -8.17
N ASP A 95 24.82 9.12 -9.39
CA ASP A 95 25.76 10.04 -10.04
C ASP A 95 25.61 11.50 -9.57
N ALA A 96 24.56 11.81 -8.80
CA ALA A 96 24.38 13.13 -8.23
C ALA A 96 25.22 13.20 -6.94
N ASP A 97 26.43 13.75 -7.06
CA ASP A 97 27.30 14.06 -5.93
C ASP A 97 26.69 15.23 -5.14
N PRO A 98 26.15 14.99 -3.92
CA PRO A 98 25.56 16.06 -3.12
C PRO A 98 26.60 17.06 -2.60
N GLU A 99 27.89 16.69 -2.55
CA GLU A 99 28.96 17.56 -2.06
C GLU A 99 29.55 18.45 -3.16
N ALA A 100 29.43 18.06 -4.43
CA ALA A 100 29.96 18.83 -5.55
C ALA A 100 29.22 20.17 -5.81
N GLY A 101 28.13 20.44 -5.07
CA GLY A 101 27.28 21.59 -5.32
C GLY A 101 26.70 21.58 -6.74
N ASP A 102 26.57 20.39 -7.37
CA ASP A 102 26.13 20.27 -8.74
C ASP A 102 24.64 20.65 -8.82
N PRO A 103 24.28 21.80 -9.44
CA PRO A 103 22.89 22.19 -9.64
C PRO A 103 22.15 21.23 -10.59
N ARG A 104 22.84 20.23 -11.16
CA ARG A 104 22.27 19.14 -11.96
C ARG A 104 22.00 17.88 -11.15
N ALA A 105 22.22 17.84 -9.84
CA ALA A 105 21.57 16.84 -9.01
C ALA A 105 20.09 16.94 -9.38
N PRO A 106 19.54 15.97 -10.14
CA PRO A 106 18.26 16.19 -10.76
C PRO A 106 17.32 16.34 -9.58
N THR A 107 16.79 17.54 -9.41
CA THR A 107 15.62 17.79 -8.58
C THR A 107 14.62 16.79 -9.12
N ASN A 108 14.55 15.63 -8.48
CA ASN A 108 14.04 14.44 -9.12
C ASN A 108 12.56 14.76 -9.30
N ARG A 109 12.21 15.13 -10.55
CA ARG A 109 11.04 15.96 -10.86
C ARG A 109 9.77 15.28 -10.37
N VAL A 110 9.81 13.95 -10.31
CA VAL A 110 8.81 13.05 -9.76
C VAL A 110 8.41 13.40 -8.31
N TRP A 111 9.34 13.91 -7.50
CA TRP A 111 9.11 14.24 -6.09
C TRP A 111 8.79 15.72 -5.83
N THR A 112 8.90 16.58 -6.85
CA THR A 112 8.62 18.02 -6.77
C THR A 112 7.57 18.47 -7.80
N SER A 113 6.97 17.55 -8.55
CA SER A 113 6.04 17.83 -9.66
C SER A 113 4.69 18.34 -9.21
N GLY A 114 4.36 18.22 -7.92
CA GLY A 114 2.98 18.34 -7.46
C GLY A 114 2.11 17.16 -7.89
N GLU A 115 2.72 16.08 -8.39
CA GLU A 115 2.05 14.83 -8.73
C GLU A 115 2.56 13.70 -7.82
N TRP A 116 1.76 12.64 -7.68
CA TRP A 116 2.19 11.43 -6.98
C TRP A 116 3.48 10.90 -7.61
N PRO A 117 4.53 10.61 -6.83
CA PRO A 117 4.61 10.41 -5.38
C PRO A 117 5.15 11.58 -4.53
N ALA A 118 5.10 12.83 -4.99
CA ALA A 118 5.60 13.98 -4.26
C ALA A 118 4.88 14.17 -2.89
N PRO A 119 5.56 14.70 -1.84
CA PRO A 119 4.88 15.10 -0.61
C PRO A 119 3.74 16.09 -0.88
N GLY A 120 2.65 15.96 -0.14
CA GLY A 120 1.43 16.75 -0.34
C GLY A 120 0.53 16.25 -1.47
N THR A 121 0.84 15.11 -2.09
CA THR A 121 0.04 14.52 -3.17
C THR A 121 -0.53 13.17 -2.77
N SER A 122 -1.51 12.70 -3.55
CA SER A 122 -2.16 11.41 -3.32
C SER A 122 -2.28 10.59 -4.60
N MET A 123 -2.24 9.27 -4.47
CA MET A 123 -2.73 8.35 -5.49
C MET A 123 -3.99 7.65 -5.02
N ARG A 124 -4.76 7.16 -5.98
CA ARG A 124 -5.98 6.39 -5.76
C ARG A 124 -5.92 5.09 -6.57
N ALA A 125 -6.28 3.98 -5.94
CA ALA A 125 -6.29 2.66 -6.55
C ALA A 125 -7.65 1.99 -6.33
N ALA A 126 -8.43 1.89 -7.41
CA ALA A 126 -9.62 1.06 -7.43
C ALA A 126 -9.20 -0.41 -7.55
N MET A 127 -9.65 -1.24 -6.61
CA MET A 127 -9.22 -2.63 -6.53
C MET A 127 -10.26 -3.53 -7.19
N ALA A 128 -9.91 -4.01 -8.37
CA ALA A 128 -10.65 -5.04 -9.06
C ALA A 128 -9.79 -6.31 -9.16
N VAL A 129 -10.44 -7.47 -9.22
CA VAL A 129 -9.73 -8.73 -9.43
C VAL A 129 -9.54 -8.91 -10.92
N TRP A 130 -8.29 -9.03 -11.35
CA TRP A 130 -7.97 -9.34 -12.74
C TRP A 130 -8.03 -10.85 -12.95
N GLU A 131 -8.49 -11.31 -14.11
CA GLU A 131 -8.39 -12.72 -14.47
C GLU A 131 -6.92 -13.12 -14.61
N ARG A 132 -6.14 -12.25 -15.26
CA ARG A 132 -4.68 -12.21 -15.22
C ARG A 132 -4.20 -10.76 -15.07
N ALA A 133 -3.49 -10.48 -13.99
CA ALA A 133 -2.93 -9.14 -13.77
C ALA A 133 -1.80 -8.86 -14.78
N PRO A 134 -1.66 -7.60 -15.24
CA PRO A 134 -0.49 -7.20 -16.01
C PRO A 134 0.77 -7.33 -15.17
N ALA A 135 1.91 -7.64 -15.81
CA ALA A 135 3.19 -7.65 -15.13
C ALA A 135 3.56 -6.23 -14.70
N ALA A 136 3.71 -6.02 -13.39
CA ALA A 136 4.01 -4.70 -12.82
C ALA A 136 5.47 -4.24 -13.07
N VAL A 137 6.37 -5.16 -13.41
CA VAL A 137 7.80 -4.88 -13.53
C VAL A 137 8.42 -5.49 -14.77
N ARG A 138 9.20 -4.66 -15.46
CA ARG A 138 10.27 -5.12 -16.34
C ARG A 138 11.51 -5.33 -15.48
N ALA A 139 11.97 -6.56 -15.32
CA ALA A 139 13.23 -6.82 -14.61
C ALA A 139 14.39 -6.13 -15.37
N GLY A 140 14.86 -4.99 -14.84
CA GLY A 140 16.11 -4.35 -15.23
C GLY A 140 17.28 -4.87 -14.39
N PRO A 141 18.54 -4.69 -14.83
CA PRO A 141 19.70 -5.00 -14.01
C PRO A 141 19.66 -4.15 -12.72
N ARG A 142 19.73 -4.82 -11.56
CA ARG A 142 19.74 -4.14 -10.26
C ARG A 142 21.07 -3.40 -10.03
N ASN A 143 20.99 -2.13 -9.67
CA ASN A 143 22.06 -1.26 -9.18
C ASN A 143 23.38 -1.43 -9.97
N PRO A 144 23.39 -1.07 -11.27
CA PRO A 144 24.58 -1.32 -12.05
C PRO A 144 25.64 -0.28 -11.68
N ILE A 145 26.66 -0.71 -10.94
CA ILE A 145 27.80 0.15 -10.61
C ILE A 145 28.53 0.46 -11.92
N ALA A 146 28.63 1.74 -12.26
CA ALA A 146 29.46 2.18 -13.36
C ALA A 146 30.92 1.86 -13.02
N VAL A 147 31.48 0.84 -13.68
CA VAL A 147 32.91 0.54 -13.56
C VAL A 147 33.65 1.56 -14.42
N GLY A 148 34.13 2.63 -13.79
CA GLY A 148 34.84 3.69 -14.48
C GLY A 148 36.07 3.15 -15.23
N PRO A 149 36.38 3.63 -16.45
CA PRO A 149 37.59 3.26 -17.16
C PRO A 149 38.80 3.82 -16.40
N GLY A 150 39.47 2.98 -15.61
CA GLY A 150 40.69 3.35 -14.89
C GLY A 150 40.72 3.06 -13.40
N LEU A 151 39.70 2.43 -12.81
CA LEU A 151 39.89 1.80 -11.50
C LEU A 151 40.84 0.61 -11.68
N PRO A 152 42.05 0.63 -11.10
CA PRO A 152 42.94 -0.52 -11.20
C PRO A 152 42.26 -1.69 -10.50
N LEU A 153 41.95 -2.74 -11.27
CA LEU A 153 41.70 -4.07 -10.73
C LEU A 153 43.03 -4.49 -10.10
N GLN A 154 43.22 -4.16 -8.83
CA GLN A 154 44.38 -4.56 -8.07
C GLN A 154 44.24 -6.06 -7.80
N ASP A 155 44.98 -6.87 -8.57
CA ASP A 155 45.17 -8.31 -8.39
C ASP A 155 45.89 -8.57 -7.05
N ASP A 156 45.23 -8.30 -5.93
CA ASP A 156 45.70 -8.76 -4.62
C ASP A 156 45.30 -10.23 -4.48
N ALA A 157 46.20 -11.10 -4.95
CA ALA A 157 45.97 -12.53 -5.12
C ALA A 157 45.79 -13.34 -3.83
N ASP A 158 45.96 -12.77 -2.63
CA ASP A 158 46.21 -13.61 -1.45
C ASP A 158 45.28 -13.50 -0.24
N GLU A 159 44.33 -12.56 -0.11
CA GLU A 159 43.46 -12.57 1.07
C GLU A 159 41.99 -12.15 0.79
N ASN A 160 41.11 -13.15 0.72
CA ASN A 160 39.71 -13.08 1.16
C ASN A 160 38.85 -11.89 0.66
N ARG A 161 38.72 -11.68 -0.65
CA ARG A 161 37.70 -10.77 -1.18
C ARG A 161 36.89 -11.36 -2.32
N ILE A 162 35.61 -11.58 -2.01
CA ILE A 162 34.49 -11.67 -2.96
C ILE A 162 34.49 -10.37 -3.78
N LEU A 163 35.27 -10.35 -4.86
CA LEU A 163 35.20 -9.36 -5.92
C LEU A 163 34.94 -10.12 -7.22
N VAL A 164 33.86 -9.71 -7.84
CA VAL A 164 33.28 -10.24 -9.06
C VAL A 164 34.29 -10.09 -10.21
N ALA A 165 35.10 -11.12 -10.45
CA ALA A 165 35.99 -11.19 -11.59
C ALA A 165 35.51 -12.29 -12.54
N GLY A 166 34.79 -11.88 -13.59
CA GLY A 166 34.35 -12.72 -14.70
C GLY A 166 34.77 -12.11 -16.03
N LEU A 167 36.03 -12.37 -16.38
CA LEU A 167 36.67 -12.17 -17.68
C LEU A 167 35.73 -12.46 -18.87
N HIS A 168 35.50 -11.45 -19.71
CA HIS A 168 35.70 -11.52 -21.17
C HIS A 168 35.30 -10.18 -21.80
N GLY A 169 36.18 -9.66 -22.65
CA GLY A 169 36.10 -8.34 -23.26
C GLY A 169 34.83 -8.14 -24.07
N ASP A 170 34.08 -7.10 -23.70
CA ASP A 170 33.68 -6.03 -24.61
C ASP A 170 33.14 -4.86 -23.78
N TYR A 171 33.61 -3.66 -24.13
CA TYR A 171 33.29 -2.40 -23.46
C TYR A 171 31.80 -2.06 -23.62
N GLY A 172 31.13 -1.67 -22.52
CA GLY A 172 29.83 -0.99 -22.56
C GLY A 172 28.62 -1.73 -21.97
N SER A 173 28.78 -2.76 -21.12
CA SER A 173 27.64 -3.42 -20.49
C SER A 173 27.54 -3.10 -18.99
N TYR A 174 26.44 -2.43 -18.60
CA TYR A 174 25.94 -2.49 -17.23
C TYR A 174 25.64 -3.96 -16.90
N ARG A 175 26.53 -4.65 -16.17
CA ARG A 175 26.25 -5.99 -15.67
C ARG A 175 25.55 -5.87 -14.32
N SER A 176 24.42 -6.55 -14.16
CA SER A 176 23.91 -6.80 -12.81
C SER A 176 24.96 -7.61 -12.06
N LEU A 177 25.06 -7.41 -10.75
CA LEU A 177 25.84 -8.25 -9.84
C LEU A 177 25.41 -9.74 -9.85
N GLY A 178 24.52 -10.16 -10.74
CA GLY A 178 24.01 -11.53 -10.87
C GLY A 178 25.03 -12.56 -11.39
N ASP A 179 26.07 -12.15 -12.12
CA ASP A 179 27.06 -13.12 -12.63
C ASP A 179 28.07 -13.58 -11.56
N ALA A 180 28.20 -12.85 -10.44
CA ALA A 180 29.02 -13.27 -9.31
C ALA A 180 28.42 -14.43 -8.50
N TRP A 181 27.11 -14.65 -8.62
CA TRP A 181 26.37 -15.63 -7.86
C TRP A 181 26.24 -17.00 -8.57
N ARG A 182 26.88 -17.16 -9.73
CA ARG A 182 26.93 -18.44 -10.46
C ARG A 182 27.84 -19.50 -9.82
N VAL A 183 28.61 -19.16 -8.79
CA VAL A 183 29.55 -20.10 -8.18
C VAL A 183 28.91 -20.77 -6.96
N GLY A 184 28.09 -21.78 -7.23
CA GLY A 184 27.74 -22.81 -6.24
C GLY A 184 26.41 -22.59 -5.51
N SER A 185 25.43 -23.43 -5.86
CA SER A 185 24.36 -23.89 -4.96
C SER A 185 23.08 -23.05 -4.81
N TYR A 186 23.02 -21.81 -5.31
CA TYR A 186 21.76 -21.02 -5.38
C TYR A 186 21.27 -20.75 -6.82
N ASP A 187 21.58 -21.65 -7.76
CA ASP A 187 20.99 -21.73 -9.11
C ASP A 187 19.53 -22.20 -9.10
N ARG A 188 18.72 -21.62 -8.24
CA ARG A 188 17.29 -21.49 -8.55
C ARG A 188 17.13 -20.05 -9.00
N PRO A 189 17.23 -19.75 -10.32
CA PRO A 189 16.66 -18.50 -10.82
C PRO A 189 15.29 -18.36 -10.14
N ASP A 190 15.01 -17.18 -9.57
CA ASP A 190 13.66 -16.83 -9.08
C ASP A 190 12.67 -17.53 -9.99
N PRO A 191 11.84 -18.46 -9.47
CA PRO A 191 11.20 -19.49 -10.27
C PRO A 191 10.65 -18.83 -11.51
N ALA A 192 11.37 -19.02 -12.63
CA ALA A 192 10.98 -18.38 -13.86
C ALA A 192 9.56 -18.88 -14.06
N ALA A 193 8.60 -17.95 -14.14
CA ALA A 193 7.21 -18.32 -14.32
C ALA A 193 7.21 -19.40 -15.38
N VAL A 194 6.64 -20.58 -15.08
CA VAL A 194 6.61 -21.69 -16.04
C VAL A 194 5.77 -21.16 -17.19
N VAL A 195 6.43 -20.53 -18.15
CA VAL A 195 5.78 -19.98 -19.33
C VAL A 195 5.45 -21.21 -20.11
N ASP A 196 4.17 -21.59 -20.08
CA ASP A 196 3.64 -22.55 -21.05
C ASP A 196 4.12 -22.04 -22.42
N PRO A 197 4.95 -22.80 -23.15
CA PRO A 197 5.53 -22.34 -24.42
C PRO A 197 4.47 -22.00 -25.47
N ARG A 198 3.19 -22.32 -25.22
CA ARG A 198 2.04 -21.94 -26.04
C ARG A 198 1.52 -20.53 -25.76
N VAL A 199 1.91 -19.91 -24.65
CA VAL A 199 1.48 -18.56 -24.27
C VAL A 199 2.52 -17.57 -24.73
N ASP A 200 2.12 -16.65 -25.61
CA ASP A 200 2.96 -15.52 -26.00
C ASP A 200 3.40 -14.73 -24.75
N PRO A 201 4.71 -14.65 -24.46
CA PRO A 201 5.22 -13.94 -23.30
C PRO A 201 4.81 -12.47 -23.27
N LEU A 202 4.62 -11.82 -24.43
CA LEU A 202 4.14 -10.44 -24.49
C LEU A 202 2.68 -10.34 -24.08
N ALA A 203 1.82 -11.23 -24.61
CA ALA A 203 0.43 -11.32 -24.19
C ALA A 203 0.27 -11.70 -22.70
N PHE A 204 1.15 -12.56 -22.17
CA PHE A 204 1.16 -12.87 -20.73
C PHE A 204 1.52 -11.66 -19.88
N ARG A 205 2.52 -10.88 -20.29
CA ARG A 205 2.93 -9.65 -19.59
C ARG A 205 1.89 -8.55 -19.64
N ALA A 206 1.18 -8.41 -20.76
CA ALA A 206 0.11 -7.43 -20.90
C ALA A 206 -1.05 -7.67 -19.92
N GLY A 207 -1.20 -8.90 -19.42
CA GLY A 207 -2.36 -9.28 -18.61
C GLY A 207 -3.65 -9.25 -19.42
N ASP A 208 -4.78 -9.35 -18.73
CA ASP A 208 -6.08 -9.18 -19.35
C ASP A 208 -6.55 -7.74 -19.18
N ALA A 209 -7.10 -7.13 -20.23
CA ALA A 209 -7.49 -5.73 -20.21
C ALA A 209 -8.76 -5.45 -19.39
N LYS A 210 -9.48 -6.50 -18.96
CA LYS A 210 -10.75 -6.37 -18.25
C LYS A 210 -10.67 -7.01 -16.87
N PRO A 211 -11.16 -6.32 -15.83
CA PRO A 211 -11.35 -6.96 -14.53
C PRO A 211 -12.42 -8.06 -14.63
N ARG A 212 -12.33 -9.04 -13.71
CA ARG A 212 -13.31 -10.10 -13.56
C ARG A 212 -14.69 -9.49 -13.29
N PRO A 213 -15.75 -9.95 -14.00
CA PRO A 213 -17.10 -9.46 -13.79
C PRO A 213 -17.52 -9.51 -12.31
N GLY A 214 -18.14 -8.42 -11.85
CA GLY A 214 -18.63 -8.29 -10.47
C GLY A 214 -17.55 -7.99 -9.42
N THR A 215 -16.29 -7.74 -9.82
CA THR A 215 -15.22 -7.39 -8.87
C THR A 215 -14.82 -5.92 -8.89
N SER A 216 -15.20 -5.18 -9.92
CA SER A 216 -15.00 -3.73 -9.99
C SER A 216 -15.84 -3.00 -8.96
N ASN A 217 -15.34 -1.86 -8.49
CA ASN A 217 -16.05 -0.92 -7.61
C ASN A 217 -16.53 -1.54 -6.28
N LEU A 218 -15.84 -2.58 -5.81
CA LEU A 218 -16.12 -3.21 -4.52
C LEU A 218 -15.25 -2.65 -3.40
N ALA A 219 -14.01 -2.29 -3.72
CA ALA A 219 -13.06 -1.78 -2.76
C ALA A 219 -12.01 -0.89 -3.43
N TRP A 220 -11.40 -0.03 -2.64
CA TRP A 220 -10.37 0.89 -3.09
C TRP A 220 -9.47 1.27 -1.93
N PHE A 221 -8.28 1.76 -2.26
CA PHE A 221 -7.46 2.51 -1.31
C PHE A 221 -6.90 3.77 -1.94
N ARG A 222 -6.57 4.72 -1.08
CA ARG A 222 -5.90 5.97 -1.40
C ARG A 222 -4.69 6.09 -0.51
N VAL A 223 -3.59 6.59 -1.07
CA VAL A 223 -2.39 6.89 -0.30
C VAL A 223 -2.08 8.35 -0.53
N TYR A 224 -2.12 9.13 0.54
CA TYR A 224 -1.62 10.49 0.58
C TYR A 224 -0.28 10.50 1.29
N ARG A 225 0.67 11.24 0.72
CA ARG A 225 1.99 11.40 1.31
C ARG A 225 2.01 12.73 2.03
N GLU A 226 2.22 12.69 3.34
CA GLU A 226 2.22 13.90 4.16
C GLU A 226 3.35 14.84 3.73
N SER A 227 3.05 16.14 3.72
CA SER A 227 3.99 17.22 3.47
C SER A 227 4.61 17.70 4.79
N ALA A 228 5.67 18.50 4.71
CA ALA A 228 6.26 19.10 5.91
C ALA A 228 5.26 19.98 6.71
N GLY A 229 4.24 20.53 6.04
CA GLY A 229 3.20 21.34 6.68
C GLY A 229 2.13 20.52 7.43
N ASP A 230 2.10 19.19 7.26
CA ASP A 230 1.18 18.30 7.99
C ASP A 230 1.81 17.76 9.31
N HIS A 231 2.99 18.28 9.67
CA HIS A 231 3.91 17.74 10.67
C HIS A 231 4.55 18.81 11.56
N ASP A 232 3.85 19.91 11.82
CA ASP A 232 4.39 21.00 12.65
C ASP A 232 4.15 20.79 14.16
N GLY A 233 3.43 19.72 14.52
CA GLY A 233 3.15 19.33 15.90
C GLY A 233 2.20 20.27 16.64
N ASP A 234 1.48 21.12 15.92
CA ASP A 234 0.49 22.04 16.49
C ASP A 234 -0.83 21.35 16.88
N ARG A 235 -0.94 20.03 16.63
CA ARG A 235 -2.13 19.19 16.81
C ARG A 235 -3.27 19.54 15.85
N VAL A 236 -2.93 20.12 14.70
CA VAL A 236 -3.79 20.46 13.59
C VAL A 236 -3.19 19.86 12.30
N PRO A 237 -3.74 18.75 11.80
CA PRO A 237 -4.90 18.03 12.32
C PRO A 237 -4.62 17.31 13.64
N TYR A 238 -5.67 16.87 14.33
CA TYR A 238 -5.57 16.18 15.63
C TYR A 238 -4.54 15.05 15.78
N TYR A 239 -4.12 14.43 14.67
CA TYR A 239 -3.10 13.39 14.68
C TYR A 239 -1.68 13.93 14.53
N ASP A 240 -1.52 15.23 14.30
CA ASP A 240 -0.24 15.92 14.26
C ASP A 240 0.26 16.26 15.68
N VAL A 241 0.48 15.21 16.46
CA VAL A 241 1.07 15.30 17.80
C VAL A 241 2.59 15.17 17.79
N LEU A 242 3.15 14.89 16.62
CA LEU A 242 4.57 14.62 16.41
C LEU A 242 5.12 15.73 15.52
N ASP A 243 5.72 16.74 16.14
CA ASP A 243 6.63 17.61 15.39
C ASP A 243 7.85 16.74 15.01
N LEU A 244 7.85 16.27 13.76
CA LEU A 244 8.92 15.47 13.21
C LEU A 244 10.23 16.27 13.09
N ASN A 245 10.16 17.59 13.25
CA ASN A 245 11.29 18.50 13.34
C ASN A 245 11.75 18.74 14.80
N ALA A 246 10.86 18.73 15.81
CA ALA A 246 11.21 19.05 17.21
C ALA A 246 12.06 17.99 17.93
N GLY A 247 12.09 16.75 17.44
CA GLY A 247 12.69 15.62 18.15
C GLY A 247 14.16 15.32 17.86
N ARG A 248 14.76 15.92 16.82
CA ARG A 248 16.16 15.70 16.48
C ARG A 248 17.01 16.84 17.02
N GLY A 249 17.10 16.88 18.35
CA GLY A 249 18.24 17.47 19.01
C GLY A 249 19.51 16.91 18.39
N ALA A 250 20.56 17.72 18.41
CA ALA A 250 21.89 17.40 17.91
C ALA A 250 22.22 15.90 18.00
N ASP A 251 22.97 15.38 17.03
CA ASP A 251 23.45 14.00 17.05
C ASP A 251 23.98 13.60 18.46
N TRP A 252 24.22 12.31 18.72
CA TRP A 252 24.80 11.87 20.00
C TRP A 252 26.09 12.64 20.40
N ASN A 253 26.70 13.41 19.48
CA ASN A 253 27.87 14.25 19.69
C ASN A 253 27.57 15.76 19.89
N GLY A 254 26.31 16.21 19.91
CA GLY A 254 25.99 17.64 20.09
C GLY A 254 26.19 18.51 18.84
N ALA A 255 26.42 17.93 17.66
CA ALA A 255 26.43 18.64 16.39
C ALA A 255 24.99 18.86 15.89
N ALA A 256 24.58 20.13 15.85
CA ALA A 256 23.28 20.57 15.37
C ALA A 256 23.11 20.53 13.83
N ASP A 257 24.08 19.99 13.09
CA ASP A 257 24.24 20.26 11.65
C ASP A 257 23.68 19.20 10.70
N ILE A 258 23.27 18.02 11.19
CA ILE A 258 22.53 17.08 10.33
C ILE A 258 21.04 17.31 10.61
N ALA A 259 20.54 18.42 10.07
CA ALA A 259 19.12 18.64 9.87
C ALA A 259 18.60 17.55 8.94
N TYR A 260 18.28 16.39 9.51
CA TYR A 260 17.57 15.36 8.79
C TYR A 260 16.27 16.00 8.30
N PRO A 261 16.03 16.05 6.99
CA PRO A 261 14.83 16.66 6.47
C PRO A 261 13.59 15.96 7.08
N PRO A 262 12.48 16.71 7.26
CA PRO A 262 11.24 16.23 7.83
C PRO A 262 10.87 14.88 7.22
N ASN A 263 10.41 13.96 8.06
CA ASN A 263 10.15 12.56 7.75
C ASN A 263 9.09 12.43 6.63
N ALA A 264 9.47 12.62 5.37
CA ALA A 264 8.59 12.54 4.20
C ALA A 264 8.18 11.08 3.87
N SER A 265 8.28 10.19 4.84
CA SER A 265 7.90 8.78 4.73
C SER A 265 6.66 8.46 5.59
N VAL A 266 5.89 9.48 5.94
CA VAL A 266 4.59 9.30 6.58
C VAL A 266 3.49 9.40 5.53
N PHE A 267 2.53 8.50 5.62
CA PHE A 267 1.42 8.40 4.70
C PHE A 267 0.10 8.32 5.45
N VAL A 268 -0.91 8.99 4.92
CA VAL A 268 -2.30 8.74 5.24
C VAL A 268 -2.82 7.72 4.24
N VAL A 269 -3.27 6.58 4.74
CA VAL A 269 -3.90 5.52 3.96
C VAL A 269 -5.38 5.53 4.25
N THR A 270 -6.18 5.74 3.20
CA THR A 270 -7.63 5.63 3.29
C THR A 270 -8.09 4.40 2.54
N CYS A 271 -8.90 3.58 3.20
CA CYS A 271 -9.39 2.33 2.65
C CYS A 271 -10.91 2.35 2.64
N GLY A 272 -11.50 2.00 1.50
CA GLY A 272 -12.95 1.95 1.35
C GLY A 272 -13.45 0.62 0.82
N ALA A 273 -14.62 0.22 1.30
CA ALA A 273 -15.44 -0.84 0.72
C ALA A 273 -16.72 -0.22 0.13
N GLY A 274 -16.69 0.01 -1.18
CA GLY A 274 -17.79 0.60 -1.93
C GLY A 274 -17.40 1.12 -3.31
N ALA A 275 -18.34 1.84 -3.92
CA ALA A 275 -18.32 2.25 -5.31
C ALA A 275 -17.91 3.72 -5.56
N SER A 276 -17.54 4.49 -4.53
CA SER A 276 -17.02 5.86 -4.67
C SER A 276 -15.65 5.91 -5.32
N LEU A 277 -15.00 4.77 -5.52
CA LEU A 277 -13.65 4.63 -6.09
C LEU A 277 -12.55 5.37 -5.33
N GLY A 278 -12.84 5.92 -4.15
CA GLY A 278 -11.91 6.73 -3.36
C GLY A 278 -11.99 8.23 -3.59
N PHE A 279 -12.99 8.70 -4.33
CA PHE A 279 -13.31 10.13 -4.38
C PHE A 279 -13.82 10.59 -3.02
N ARG A 280 -13.29 11.72 -2.54
CA ARG A 280 -13.69 12.32 -1.27
C ARG A 280 -15.07 12.96 -1.35
N ASP A 281 -15.25 13.79 -2.37
CA ASP A 281 -16.43 14.61 -2.59
C ASP A 281 -16.73 14.74 -4.09
N TRP A 282 -17.84 15.41 -4.40
CA TRP A 282 -18.28 15.61 -5.77
C TRP A 282 -17.35 16.55 -6.56
N ASP A 283 -16.73 17.53 -5.89
CA ASP A 283 -15.82 18.45 -6.55
C ASP A 283 -14.57 17.71 -7.05
N GLU A 284 -14.06 16.74 -6.28
CA GLU A 284 -12.98 15.85 -6.73
C GLU A 284 -13.38 14.98 -7.92
N VAL A 285 -14.63 14.50 -7.96
CA VAL A 285 -15.19 13.75 -9.10
C VAL A 285 -15.17 14.62 -10.36
N LEU A 286 -15.65 15.86 -10.26
CA LEU A 286 -15.66 16.80 -11.38
C LEU A 286 -14.24 17.18 -11.81
N ALA A 287 -13.34 17.43 -10.86
CA ALA A 287 -11.95 17.77 -11.13
C ALA A 287 -11.20 16.64 -11.85
N SER A 288 -11.64 15.39 -11.67
CA SER A 288 -11.05 14.21 -12.32
C SER A 288 -11.80 13.77 -13.58
N ASP A 289 -12.76 14.56 -14.08
CA ASP A 289 -13.62 14.23 -15.23
C ASP A 289 -14.32 12.84 -15.08
N ALA A 290 -14.69 12.50 -13.85
CA ALA A 290 -15.27 11.20 -13.51
C ALA A 290 -16.79 11.22 -13.35
N GLY A 291 -17.45 12.35 -13.67
CA GLY A 291 -18.89 12.56 -13.47
C GLY A 291 -19.76 11.46 -14.10
N GLY A 292 -19.43 11.06 -15.33
CA GLY A 292 -20.17 10.00 -16.05
C GLY A 292 -20.15 8.64 -15.35
N THR A 293 -19.16 8.36 -14.50
CA THR A 293 -19.13 7.14 -13.66
C THR A 293 -20.27 7.12 -12.64
N PHE A 294 -20.75 8.31 -12.25
CA PHE A 294 -21.77 8.53 -11.25
C PHE A 294 -23.03 9.17 -11.85
N LEU A 295 -23.28 8.90 -13.14
CA LEU A 295 -24.46 9.41 -13.87
C LEU A 295 -24.57 10.94 -13.87
N ASP A 296 -23.44 11.64 -13.69
CA ASP A 296 -23.37 13.10 -13.53
C ASP A 296 -24.30 13.64 -12.41
N ASP A 297 -24.58 12.82 -11.40
CA ASP A 297 -25.50 13.12 -10.30
C ASP A 297 -24.79 13.11 -8.93
N SER A 298 -24.61 14.31 -8.36
CA SER A 298 -24.03 14.50 -7.03
C SER A 298 -24.82 13.83 -5.89
N ALA A 299 -26.15 13.71 -6.02
CA ALA A 299 -26.98 13.06 -5.00
C ALA A 299 -26.78 11.55 -5.04
N TYR A 300 -26.68 10.97 -6.24
CA TYR A 300 -26.32 9.57 -6.41
C TYR A 300 -24.92 9.27 -5.84
N PHE A 301 -23.94 10.14 -6.10
CA PHE A 301 -22.60 10.02 -5.50
C PHE A 301 -22.66 10.08 -3.96
N ALA A 302 -23.42 11.01 -3.39
CA ALA A 302 -23.57 11.12 -1.95
C ALA A 302 -24.24 9.87 -1.34
N GLU A 303 -25.22 9.28 -2.02
CA GLU A 303 -25.87 8.03 -1.59
C GLU A 303 -24.88 6.87 -1.56
N ILE A 304 -24.14 6.64 -2.65
CA ILE A 304 -23.16 5.55 -2.71
C ILE A 304 -22.06 5.77 -1.66
N ARG A 305 -21.57 7.01 -1.48
CA ARG A 305 -20.51 7.38 -0.54
C ARG A 305 -20.95 7.18 0.91
N GLY A 306 -22.21 7.52 1.22
CA GLY A 306 -22.82 7.31 2.54
C GLY A 306 -23.08 5.84 2.88
N ALA A 307 -23.19 4.97 1.87
CA ALA A 307 -23.32 3.53 2.07
C ALA A 307 -21.98 2.81 2.31
N GLU A 308 -20.84 3.47 2.08
CA GLU A 308 -19.51 2.86 2.19
C GLU A 308 -19.03 2.73 3.63
N THR A 309 -18.17 1.75 3.86
CA THR A 309 -17.32 1.72 5.05
C THR A 309 -15.95 2.25 4.65
N VAL A 310 -15.53 3.35 5.28
CA VAL A 310 -14.22 3.97 5.08
C VAL A 310 -13.45 3.96 6.38
N LEU A 311 -12.19 3.56 6.29
CA LEU A 311 -11.25 3.48 7.39
C LEU A 311 -10.02 4.31 7.03
N TRP A 312 -9.50 5.05 8.01
CA TRP A 312 -8.35 5.91 7.85
C TRP A 312 -7.21 5.40 8.74
N TYR A 313 -6.01 5.41 8.18
CA TYR A 313 -4.80 5.01 8.84
C TYR A 313 -3.71 6.02 8.55
N ARG A 314 -2.78 6.15 9.49
CA ARG A 314 -1.51 6.80 9.29
C ARG A 314 -0.42 5.75 9.42
N ILE A 315 0.57 5.77 8.54
CA ILE A 315 1.68 4.81 8.57
C ILE A 315 3.00 5.56 8.41
N GLU A 316 4.05 5.07 9.06
CA GLU A 316 5.42 5.51 8.77
C GLU A 316 6.15 4.36 8.07
N TRP A 317 6.68 4.65 6.89
CA TRP A 317 7.71 3.85 6.26
C TRP A 317 9.07 4.32 6.76
N SER A 318 9.98 3.37 6.98
CA SER A 318 11.39 3.66 7.26
C SER A 318 12.23 2.97 6.21
N ALA A 319 13.19 3.70 5.64
CA ALA A 319 14.21 3.08 4.81
C ALA A 319 14.96 2.05 5.65
N GLN A 320 15.36 0.93 5.03
CA GLN A 320 16.33 0.08 5.66
C GLN A 320 17.68 0.80 5.60
N THR A 321 18.12 1.33 6.72
CA THR A 321 19.49 1.80 6.88
C THR A 321 20.37 0.57 7.08
N GLY A 322 20.76 -0.07 5.98
CA GLY A 322 22.03 -0.80 5.97
C GLY A 322 23.12 0.21 6.31
N ASP A 323 24.08 -0.15 7.13
CA ASP A 323 25.11 0.77 7.60
C ASP A 323 26.08 1.13 6.46
N TYR A 324 25.68 2.11 5.64
CA TYR A 324 26.44 2.64 4.50
C TYR A 324 27.35 3.81 4.91
N GLY A 325 27.93 3.76 6.11
CA GLY A 325 28.92 4.74 6.54
C GLY A 325 30.18 4.70 5.67
N PRO A 326 30.85 5.84 5.42
CA PRO A 326 32.10 5.93 4.65
C PRO A 326 33.28 5.17 5.28
N LYS A 327 33.12 4.73 6.54
CA LYS A 327 34.01 3.79 7.21
C LYS A 327 33.26 2.46 7.29
N GLY A 328 33.53 1.57 6.34
CA GLY A 328 32.72 0.39 6.05
C GLY A 328 32.19 -0.39 7.26
N ARG A 329 30.97 -0.91 7.09
CA ARG A 329 30.30 -1.90 7.95
C ARG A 329 30.50 -1.66 9.44
N ARG A 330 29.82 -0.67 10.01
CA ARG A 330 29.35 -0.88 11.37
C ARG A 330 28.20 -1.88 11.27
N MET A 331 28.35 -3.08 11.83
CA MET A 331 27.19 -3.96 11.97
C MET A 331 26.27 -3.27 12.97
N ASN A 332 25.09 -2.85 12.50
CA ASN A 332 24.10 -2.31 13.41
C ASN A 332 23.64 -3.47 14.30
N TRP A 333 23.93 -3.36 15.59
CA TRP A 333 23.63 -4.37 16.59
C TRP A 333 22.12 -4.41 16.78
N SER A 334 21.41 -5.28 16.05
CA SER A 334 20.12 -5.75 16.53
C SER A 334 20.41 -6.64 17.72
N THR A 335 20.41 -6.08 18.93
CA THR A 335 20.33 -6.91 20.13
C THR A 335 19.02 -7.68 20.03
N PRO A 336 19.04 -9.02 20.07
CA PRO A 336 17.81 -9.75 20.34
C PRO A 336 17.22 -9.22 21.66
N PHE A 337 15.91 -9.29 21.82
CA PHE A 337 15.21 -8.86 23.04
C PHE A 337 15.74 -9.52 24.35
N ASP A 338 16.64 -10.50 24.24
CA ASP A 338 17.29 -11.20 25.36
C ASP A 338 18.69 -10.69 25.73
N GLY A 339 19.25 -9.70 25.02
CA GLY A 339 20.55 -9.11 25.34
C GLY A 339 21.75 -10.03 25.14
N SER A 340 21.61 -11.18 24.49
CA SER A 340 22.73 -12.06 24.17
C SER A 340 23.47 -11.56 22.91
N PRO A 341 24.81 -11.37 22.96
CA PRO A 341 25.59 -11.07 21.77
C PRO A 341 25.77 -12.35 20.95
N ILE A 342 24.91 -12.57 19.97
CA ILE A 342 25.09 -13.64 19.00
C ILE A 342 26.03 -13.12 17.90
N TRP A 343 27.24 -13.67 17.83
CA TRP A 343 28.24 -13.40 16.79
C TRP A 343 27.93 -14.09 15.46
N ASP A 344 26.66 -14.39 15.18
CA ASP A 344 26.32 -14.91 13.87
C ASP A 344 26.51 -13.78 12.88
N GLN A 345 27.44 -14.00 11.95
CA GLN A 345 27.47 -13.35 10.64
C GLN A 345 26.18 -13.74 9.91
N ILE A 346 25.04 -13.29 10.44
CA ILE A 346 23.83 -13.18 9.67
C ILE A 346 24.24 -12.20 8.60
N PHE A 347 24.52 -12.74 7.42
CA PHE A 347 24.43 -12.01 6.17
C PHE A 347 23.01 -11.46 6.19
N SER A 348 22.83 -10.29 6.80
CA SER A 348 21.68 -9.45 6.58
C SER A 348 21.79 -9.12 5.11
N MET A 349 21.24 -10.00 4.26
CA MET A 349 20.98 -9.64 2.89
C MET A 349 20.25 -8.30 3.01
N PRO A 350 20.83 -7.20 2.50
CA PRO A 350 20.15 -5.92 2.57
C PRO A 350 18.78 -6.18 1.96
N SER A 351 17.74 -6.11 2.79
CA SER A 351 16.38 -6.26 2.32
C SER A 351 16.17 -5.09 1.40
N GLN A 352 16.09 -5.36 0.11
CA GLN A 352 15.94 -4.31 -0.89
C GLN A 352 14.53 -3.74 -0.69
N GLY A 353 14.41 -2.68 0.09
CA GLY A 353 13.14 -2.09 0.52
C GLY A 353 13.18 -1.59 1.97
N GLY A 354 12.36 -0.60 2.29
CA GLY A 354 12.13 -0.20 3.68
C GLY A 354 11.09 -1.07 4.38
N SER A 355 10.73 -0.71 5.61
CA SER A 355 9.71 -1.39 6.41
C SER A 355 8.67 -0.41 6.93
N ILE A 356 7.47 -0.90 7.26
CA ILE A 356 6.49 -0.10 7.99
C ILE A 356 6.83 -0.14 9.47
N ARG A 357 7.16 1.03 10.04
CA ARG A 357 7.55 1.17 11.45
C ARG A 357 6.34 1.09 12.37
N TRP A 358 5.25 1.75 12.01
CA TRP A 358 4.00 1.72 12.76
C TRP A 358 2.80 1.96 11.85
N VAL A 359 1.63 1.57 12.37
CA VAL A 359 0.32 1.81 11.78
C VAL A 359 -0.59 2.34 12.87
N GLN A 360 -1.15 3.51 12.66
CA GLN A 360 -2.09 4.16 13.57
C GLN A 360 -3.45 4.25 12.90
N ARG A 361 -4.51 3.77 13.56
CA ARG A 361 -5.88 4.01 13.12
C ARG A 361 -6.29 5.44 13.48
N LEU A 362 -6.93 6.11 12.54
CA LEU A 362 -7.47 7.46 12.71
C LEU A 362 -8.99 7.37 12.96
N ASP A 363 -9.47 8.05 14.00
CA ASP A 363 -10.86 7.96 14.44
C ASP A 363 -11.82 8.85 13.64
N ARG A 364 -11.29 9.80 12.87
CA ARG A 364 -12.05 10.72 12.03
C ARG A 364 -11.33 10.99 10.72
N GLU A 365 -12.09 11.46 9.74
CA GLU A 365 -11.55 11.80 8.43
C GLU A 365 -10.40 12.81 8.54
N PRO A 366 -9.23 12.52 7.96
CA PRO A 366 -8.12 13.47 7.90
C PRO A 366 -8.45 14.62 6.93
N PRO A 367 -7.92 15.83 7.15
CA PRO A 367 -8.19 16.98 6.26
C PRO A 367 -7.65 16.77 4.85
N ALA A 368 -6.56 16.00 4.70
CA ALA A 368 -5.97 15.58 3.44
C ALA A 368 -5.81 14.05 3.43
N TRP A 369 -6.20 13.41 2.34
CA TRP A 369 -6.00 11.99 2.10
C TRP A 369 -6.13 11.65 0.61
#